data_AF-A0A7S4PHX6-F1
#
_entry.id   AF-A0A7S4PHX6-F1
#
_cell.length_a   1.000
_cell.length_b   1.000
_cell.length_c   1.000
_cell.angle_alpha   90.00
_cell.angle_beta   90.00
_cell.angle_gamma   90.00
#
_symmetry.space_group_name_H-M   'P 1'
#
loop_
_entity.id
_entity.type
_entity.pdbx_description
1 polymer ?
#
loop_
_entity_poly.entity_id
_entity_poly.type
_entity_poly.pdbx_seq_one_letter_code
_entity_poly.pdbx_strand_id
1 'polypeptide(L)'
;KKEAKENEMFPDEIDVPLDSKVPARTRFQKYRGVKSLRSSPWDPNENLPRDYSKISHFKNANASKARALADAKMGGIDVGSYVTLWLRVPREEFESVATYCRGLLDNHNALVVVGLLKYENNMTLMNCSVDPFKEDGDV
;
A
#
# COMPACT_ATOMS: atom_id res chain seq x y z
N LYS A 1 -16.35 -10.26 16.74
CA LYS A 1 -15.85 -10.50 18.11
C LYS A 1 -15.74 -11.99 18.47
N LYS A 2 -16.73 -12.85 18.14
CA LYS A 2 -16.64 -14.29 18.39
C LYS A 2 -15.48 -14.96 17.65
N GLU A 3 -15.39 -14.75 16.34
CA GLU A 3 -14.32 -15.30 15.48
C GLU A 3 -12.91 -14.82 15.89
N ALA A 4 -12.78 -13.58 16.36
CA ALA A 4 -11.49 -13.06 16.84
C ALA A 4 -11.01 -13.80 18.10
N LYS A 5 -11.91 -14.01 19.08
CA LYS A 5 -11.60 -14.77 20.30
C LYS A 5 -11.32 -16.25 20.00
N GLU A 6 -12.00 -16.81 19.02
CA GLU A 6 -11.79 -18.19 18.58
C GLU A 6 -10.43 -18.36 17.91
N ASN A 7 -10.03 -17.44 17.03
CA ASN A 7 -8.67 -17.41 16.44
C ASN A 7 -7.57 -17.16 17.49
N GLU A 8 -7.84 -16.40 18.55
CA GLU A 8 -6.91 -16.24 19.69
C GLU A 8 -6.71 -17.57 20.44
N MET A 9 -7.78 -18.35 20.61
CA MET A 9 -7.73 -19.66 21.28
C MET A 9 -7.14 -20.76 20.39
N PHE A 10 -7.44 -20.72 19.10
CA PHE A 10 -7.09 -21.73 18.09
C PHE A 10 -6.54 -21.04 16.82
N PRO A 11 -5.25 -20.66 16.81
CA PRO A 11 -4.68 -19.89 15.71
C PRO A 11 -4.62 -20.72 14.43
N ASP A 12 -5.21 -20.20 13.35
CA ASP A 12 -5.23 -20.79 12.01
C ASP A 12 -5.82 -22.22 11.93
N GLU A 13 -6.55 -22.68 12.95
CA GLU A 13 -7.26 -23.96 12.90
C GLU A 13 -8.51 -23.85 12.01
N ILE A 14 -8.66 -24.80 11.09
CA ILE A 14 -9.77 -24.85 10.15
C ILE A 14 -10.32 -26.27 10.11
N ASP A 15 -11.60 -26.42 10.43
CA ASP A 15 -12.29 -27.70 10.30
C ASP A 15 -12.39 -28.13 8.83
N VAL A 16 -12.12 -29.42 8.58
CA VAL A 16 -12.35 -30.03 7.27
C VAL A 16 -13.85 -30.29 7.14
N PRO A 17 -14.54 -29.68 6.15
CA PRO A 17 -15.98 -29.86 6.01
C PRO A 17 -16.31 -31.28 5.53
N LEU A 18 -16.64 -32.16 6.49
CA LEU A 18 -16.97 -33.57 6.26
C LEU A 18 -18.23 -33.76 5.43
N ASP A 19 -19.18 -32.82 5.53
CA ASP A 19 -20.46 -32.88 4.82
C ASP A 19 -20.36 -32.43 3.35
N SER A 20 -19.26 -31.79 2.99
CA SER A 20 -19.03 -31.38 1.61
C SER A 20 -18.55 -32.56 0.78
N LYS A 21 -19.10 -32.76 -0.43
CA LYS A 21 -18.60 -33.78 -1.39
C LYS A 21 -17.17 -33.51 -1.89
N VAL A 22 -16.45 -32.55 -1.31
CA VAL A 22 -15.12 -32.11 -1.74
C VAL A 22 -14.07 -32.74 -0.83
N PRO A 23 -13.21 -33.63 -1.35
CA PRO A 23 -12.12 -34.19 -0.56
C PRO A 23 -11.13 -33.12 -0.06
N ALA A 24 -10.53 -33.32 1.11
CA ALA A 24 -9.54 -32.42 1.70
C ALA A 24 -8.38 -32.08 0.73
N ARG A 25 -7.89 -33.09 -0.02
CA ARG A 25 -6.83 -32.89 -1.04
C ARG A 25 -7.19 -31.84 -2.09
N THR A 26 -8.47 -31.75 -2.46
CA THR A 26 -8.96 -30.80 -3.47
C THR A 26 -9.15 -29.42 -2.84
N ARG A 27 -9.69 -29.37 -1.62
CA ARG A 27 -9.86 -28.11 -0.86
C ARG A 27 -8.52 -27.41 -0.61
N PHE A 28 -7.50 -28.17 -0.19
CA PHE A 28 -6.18 -27.65 0.16
C PHE A 28 -5.12 -27.85 -0.91
N GLN A 29 -5.52 -28.01 -2.19
CA GLN A 29 -4.60 -28.30 -3.30
C GLN A 29 -3.48 -27.26 -3.50
N LYS A 30 -3.68 -26.01 -3.05
CA LYS A 30 -2.70 -24.92 -3.15
C LYS A 30 -1.78 -24.81 -1.93
N TYR A 31 -2.04 -25.57 -0.88
CA TYR A 31 -1.26 -25.51 0.35
C TYR A 31 -0.06 -26.46 0.24
N ARG A 32 1.05 -26.07 0.88
CA ARG A 32 2.28 -26.86 0.93
C ARG A 32 2.67 -27.11 2.38
N GLY A 33 2.96 -28.36 2.71
CA GLY A 33 3.62 -28.71 3.97
C GLY A 33 5.09 -28.29 3.94
N VAL A 34 5.51 -27.46 4.89
CA VAL A 34 6.91 -27.06 5.07
C VAL A 34 7.41 -27.49 6.44
N LYS A 35 8.68 -27.92 6.51
CA LYS A 35 9.29 -28.37 7.78
C LYS A 35 9.50 -27.22 8.76
N SER A 36 9.79 -26.03 8.24
CA SER A 36 10.03 -24.83 9.02
C SER A 36 9.76 -23.59 8.17
N LEU A 37 8.86 -22.72 8.62
CA LEU A 37 8.56 -21.45 7.95
C LEU A 37 9.78 -20.52 7.84
N ARG A 38 10.81 -20.71 8.67
CA ARG A 38 12.02 -19.87 8.67
C ARG A 38 13.10 -20.34 7.70
N SER A 39 13.25 -21.65 7.51
CA SER A 39 14.42 -22.23 6.83
C SER A 39 14.09 -23.02 5.58
N SER A 40 12.84 -23.44 5.39
CA SER A 40 12.44 -24.14 4.17
C SER A 40 12.45 -23.16 3.00
N PRO A 41 13.01 -23.52 1.82
CA PRO A 41 13.07 -22.62 0.69
C PRO A 41 11.67 -22.34 0.13
N TRP A 42 11.40 -21.07 -0.18
CA TRP A 42 10.18 -20.59 -0.80
C TRP A 42 10.54 -19.65 -1.95
N ASP A 43 10.05 -19.93 -3.16
CA ASP A 43 10.30 -19.05 -4.31
C ASP A 43 9.37 -17.82 -4.23
N PRO A 44 9.91 -16.59 -4.15
CA PRO A 44 9.09 -15.38 -4.09
C PRO A 44 8.23 -15.14 -5.34
N ASN A 45 8.59 -15.74 -6.47
CA ASN A 45 7.91 -15.52 -7.75
C ASN A 45 6.89 -16.62 -8.10
N GLU A 46 6.68 -17.58 -7.20
CA GLU A 46 5.73 -18.67 -7.40
C GLU A 46 4.29 -18.22 -7.12
N ASN A 47 3.32 -18.66 -7.93
CA ASN A 47 1.87 -18.47 -7.72
C ASN A 47 1.42 -17.01 -7.51
N LEU A 48 2.15 -16.04 -8.05
CA LEU A 48 1.80 -14.63 -7.93
C LEU A 48 0.51 -14.29 -8.69
N PRO A 49 -0.36 -13.41 -8.14
CA PRO A 49 -1.51 -12.88 -8.87
C PRO A 49 -1.08 -12.16 -10.15
N ARG A 50 -1.94 -12.20 -11.19
CA ARG A 50 -1.66 -11.50 -12.46
C ARG A 50 -1.36 -10.01 -12.26
N ASP A 51 -2.03 -9.37 -11.31
CA ASP A 51 -1.84 -7.93 -11.05
C ASP A 51 -0.47 -7.60 -10.46
N TYR A 52 0.24 -8.58 -9.89
CA TYR A 52 1.61 -8.38 -9.42
C TYR A 52 2.58 -8.06 -10.56
N SER A 53 2.30 -8.51 -11.79
CA SER A 53 3.11 -8.16 -12.97
C SER A 53 2.96 -6.70 -13.42
N LYS A 54 1.93 -5.99 -12.93
CA LYS A 54 1.63 -4.60 -13.30
C LYS A 54 2.28 -3.58 -12.38
N ILE A 55 2.75 -4.00 -11.20
CA ILE A 55 3.36 -3.10 -10.23
C ILE A 55 4.86 -2.90 -10.51
N SER A 56 5.40 -1.79 -10.02
CA SER A 56 6.81 -1.47 -10.12
C SER A 56 7.64 -2.22 -9.07
N HIS A 57 8.76 -2.80 -9.49
CA HIS A 57 9.70 -3.48 -8.60
C HIS A 57 11.01 -2.71 -8.46
N PHE A 58 11.47 -2.55 -7.22
CA PHE A 58 12.77 -1.95 -6.94
C PHE A 58 13.81 -3.04 -6.69
N LYS A 59 14.85 -3.12 -7.53
CA LYS A 59 16.00 -3.99 -7.28
C LYS A 59 16.69 -3.67 -5.95
N ASN A 60 16.76 -2.39 -5.61
CA ASN A 60 17.23 -1.90 -4.32
C ASN A 60 16.48 -0.62 -3.98
N ALA A 61 15.48 -0.73 -3.09
CA ALA A 61 14.63 0.39 -2.69
C ALA A 61 15.43 1.51 -2.00
N ASN A 62 16.37 1.16 -1.11
CA ASN A 62 17.20 2.12 -0.38
C ASN A 62 18.08 2.95 -1.32
N ALA A 63 18.73 2.30 -2.28
CA ALA A 63 19.57 2.99 -3.27
C ALA A 63 18.73 3.84 -4.24
N SER A 64 17.49 3.44 -4.52
CA SER A 64 16.58 4.21 -5.39
C SER A 64 16.07 5.45 -4.65
N LYS A 65 15.71 5.31 -3.37
CA LYS A 65 15.34 6.42 -2.47
C LYS A 65 16.46 7.44 -2.36
N ALA A 66 17.69 7.00 -2.09
CA ALA A 66 18.84 7.90 -1.95
C ALA A 66 19.08 8.73 -3.22
N ARG A 67 18.95 8.11 -4.40
CA ARG A 67 19.04 8.81 -5.69
C ARG A 67 17.90 9.80 -5.92
N ALA A 68 16.65 9.38 -5.67
CA ALA A 68 15.49 10.27 -5.81
C ALA A 68 15.59 11.51 -4.90
N LEU A 69 16.08 11.34 -3.67
CA LEU A 69 16.31 12.45 -2.74
C LEU A 69 17.48 13.36 -3.16
N ALA A 70 18.55 12.80 -3.74
CA ALA A 70 19.65 13.60 -4.26
C ALA A 70 19.21 14.43 -5.47
N ASP A 71 18.47 13.82 -6.40
CA ASP A 71 17.89 14.50 -7.57
C ASP A 71 16.95 15.64 -7.13
N ALA A 72 16.11 15.42 -6.13
CA ALA A 72 15.16 16.42 -5.63
C ALA A 72 15.83 17.63 -4.94
N LYS A 73 17.08 17.50 -4.49
CA LYS A 73 17.84 18.63 -3.92
C LYS A 73 18.52 19.48 -4.99
N MET A 74 18.63 18.97 -6.21
CA MET A 74 19.31 19.67 -7.30
C MET A 74 18.32 20.56 -8.07
N GLY A 75 18.31 21.85 -7.70
CA GLY A 75 17.44 22.85 -8.32
C GLY A 75 16.07 22.96 -7.64
N GLY A 76 15.36 24.05 -7.95
CA GLY A 76 14.05 24.32 -7.37
C GLY A 76 13.88 25.77 -6.96
N ILE A 77 12.81 26.01 -6.19
CA ILE A 77 12.49 27.31 -5.63
C ILE A 77 12.88 27.30 -4.15
N ASP A 78 13.51 28.37 -3.69
CA ASP A 78 13.93 28.50 -2.30
C ASP A 78 12.73 28.55 -1.34
N VAL A 79 12.90 27.93 -0.18
CA VAL A 79 11.88 27.90 0.89
C VAL A 79 11.48 29.33 1.29
N GLY A 80 10.19 29.59 1.41
CA GLY A 80 9.64 30.91 1.77
C GLY A 80 9.32 31.82 0.58
N SER A 81 9.64 31.40 -0.65
CA SER A 81 9.27 32.14 -1.86
C SER A 81 7.76 32.10 -2.12
N TYR A 82 7.16 33.24 -2.47
CA TYR A 82 5.78 33.29 -2.98
C TYR A 82 5.77 32.93 -4.47
N VAL A 83 4.98 31.91 -4.83
CA VAL A 83 4.99 31.33 -6.18
C VAL A 83 3.59 31.18 -6.74
N THR A 84 3.49 31.21 -8.07
CA THR A 84 2.27 30.84 -8.79
C THR A 84 2.52 29.52 -9.53
N LEU A 85 1.72 28.50 -9.24
CA LEU A 85 1.84 27.18 -9.85
C LEU A 85 0.88 27.05 -11.04
N TRP A 86 1.42 26.72 -12.21
CA TRP A 86 0.64 26.42 -13.40
C TRP A 86 0.63 24.91 -13.62
N LEU A 87 -0.50 24.27 -13.32
CA LEU A 87 -0.66 22.82 -13.44
C LEU A 87 -1.30 22.44 -14.77
N ARG A 88 -0.79 21.38 -15.40
CA ARG A 88 -1.41 20.80 -16.59
C ARG A 88 -2.52 19.84 -16.19
N VAL A 89 -3.76 20.17 -16.56
CA VAL A 89 -4.94 19.34 -16.31
C VAL A 89 -5.58 18.96 -17.67
N PRO A 90 -5.99 17.70 -17.87
CA PRO A 90 -6.78 17.32 -19.04
C PRO A 90 -8.05 18.18 -19.17
N ARG A 91 -8.42 18.58 -20.39
CA ARG A 91 -9.55 19.49 -20.61
C ARG A 91 -10.87 18.94 -20.05
N GLU A 92 -11.07 17.63 -20.17
CA GLU A 92 -12.26 16.92 -19.70
C GLU A 92 -12.42 16.99 -18.18
N GLU A 93 -11.31 17.11 -17.44
CA GLU A 93 -11.30 17.12 -15.97
C GLU A 93 -11.23 18.54 -15.39
N PHE A 94 -10.91 19.54 -16.22
CA PHE A 94 -10.61 20.90 -15.78
C PHE A 94 -11.75 21.51 -14.96
N GLU A 95 -13.00 21.40 -15.42
CA GLU A 95 -14.15 21.99 -14.73
C GLU A 95 -14.40 21.34 -13.37
N SER A 96 -14.26 20.01 -13.29
CA SER A 96 -14.43 19.25 -12.05
C SER A 96 -13.36 19.65 -11.02
N VAL A 97 -12.09 19.66 -11.43
CA VAL A 97 -10.96 20.05 -10.56
C VAL A 97 -11.09 21.52 -10.12
N ALA A 98 -11.40 22.43 -11.04
CA ALA A 98 -11.55 23.85 -10.71
C ALA A 98 -12.70 24.10 -9.72
N THR A 99 -13.82 23.40 -9.90
CA THR A 99 -14.97 23.50 -8.99
C THR A 99 -14.63 22.95 -7.60
N TYR A 100 -13.95 21.81 -7.54
CA TYR A 100 -13.49 21.23 -6.28
C TYR A 100 -12.53 22.15 -5.53
N CYS A 101 -11.52 22.71 -6.22
CA CYS A 101 -10.56 23.63 -5.62
C CYS A 101 -11.23 24.92 -5.12
N ARG A 102 -12.18 25.50 -5.87
CA ARG A 102 -12.95 26.67 -5.41
C ARG A 102 -13.78 26.35 -4.17
N GLY A 103 -14.50 25.23 -4.19
CA GLY A 103 -15.32 24.81 -3.05
C GLY A 103 -14.50 24.55 -1.78
N LEU A 104 -13.26 24.05 -1.88
CA LEU A 104 -12.36 23.93 -0.74
C LEU A 104 -12.01 25.31 -0.14
N LEU A 105 -11.68 26.28 -1.01
CA LEU A 105 -11.31 27.63 -0.59
C LEU A 105 -12.49 28.39 0.03
N ASP A 106 -13.68 28.28 -0.55
CA ASP A 106 -14.90 28.94 -0.08
C ASP A 106 -15.33 28.43 1.32
N ASN A 107 -15.04 27.16 1.62
CA ASN A 107 -15.32 26.55 2.92
C ASN A 107 -14.20 26.78 3.96
N HIS A 108 -13.26 27.69 3.70
CA HIS A 108 -12.09 27.95 4.56
C HIS A 108 -11.21 26.72 4.83
N ASN A 109 -11.20 25.72 3.94
CA ASN A 109 -10.30 24.58 4.05
C ASN A 109 -8.91 24.93 3.50
N ALA A 110 -7.86 24.34 4.08
CA ALA A 110 -6.50 24.50 3.60
C ALA A 110 -6.25 23.66 2.35
N LEU A 111 -5.73 24.27 1.28
CA LEU A 111 -5.20 23.57 0.11
C LEU A 111 -3.68 23.40 0.25
N VAL A 112 -3.23 22.16 0.40
CA VAL A 112 -1.80 21.82 0.49
C VAL A 112 -1.39 21.08 -0.78
N VAL A 113 -0.32 21.56 -1.42
CA VAL A 113 0.27 20.93 -2.61
C VAL A 113 1.64 20.39 -2.24
N VAL A 114 1.88 19.12 -2.53
CA VAL A 114 3.15 18.44 -2.27
C VAL A 114 3.75 17.96 -3.59
N GLY A 115 5.04 18.23 -3.80
CA GLY A 115 5.78 17.70 -4.93
C GLY A 115 6.12 16.23 -4.70
N LEU A 116 5.81 15.38 -5.67
CA LEU A 116 6.13 13.95 -5.62
C LEU A 116 7.58 13.70 -6.06
N LEU A 117 8.26 12.79 -5.37
CA LEU A 117 9.58 12.32 -5.77
C LEU A 117 9.52 11.40 -6.99
N LYS A 118 10.69 11.18 -7.58
CA LYS A 118 10.86 10.21 -8.66
C LYS A 118 10.35 8.84 -8.22
N TYR A 119 9.45 8.26 -9.02
CA TYR A 119 8.79 6.96 -8.80
C TYR A 119 7.67 6.92 -7.76
N GLU A 120 7.29 8.04 -7.11
CA GLU A 120 6.16 8.04 -6.16
C GLU A 120 4.79 7.92 -6.84
N ASN A 121 4.69 8.28 -8.12
CA ASN A 121 3.47 8.08 -8.90
C ASN A 121 3.30 6.63 -9.40
N ASN A 122 4.30 5.77 -9.21
CA ASN A 122 4.24 4.39 -9.66
C ASN A 122 3.53 3.52 -8.61
N MET A 123 2.63 2.65 -9.07
CA MET A 123 2.02 1.64 -8.21
C MET A 123 3.05 0.59 -7.80
N THR A 124 3.16 0.33 -6.49
CA THR A 124 4.07 -0.65 -5.89
C THR A 124 3.39 -1.36 -4.72
N LEU A 125 3.94 -2.50 -4.28
CA LEU A 125 3.58 -3.10 -3.00
C LEU A 125 4.28 -2.32 -1.87
N MET A 126 3.49 -1.88 -0.88
CA MET A 126 3.97 -1.12 0.28
C MET A 126 3.80 -1.96 1.55
N ASN A 127 4.87 -2.04 2.34
CA ASN A 127 4.84 -2.65 3.66
C ASN A 127 4.80 -1.54 4.71
N CYS A 128 3.82 -1.59 5.61
CA CYS A 128 3.70 -0.68 6.74
C CYS A 128 3.69 -1.45 8.06
N SER A 129 4.31 -0.87 9.09
CA SER A 129 4.12 -1.30 10.47
C SER A 129 2.96 -0.50 11.03
N VAL A 130 1.97 -1.17 11.60
CA VAL A 130 0.78 -0.54 12.17
C VAL A 130 0.59 -1.08 13.57
N ASP A 131 0.60 -0.18 14.53
CA ASP A 131 0.26 -0.50 15.91
C ASP A 131 -1.18 -0.04 16.20
N PRO A 132 -1.96 -0.82 16.97
CA PRO A 132 -3.29 -0.40 17.38
C PRO A 132 -3.21 0.90 18.18
N PHE A 133 -4.11 1.84 17.87
CA PHE A 133 -4.28 3.03 18.70
C PHE A 133 -4.81 2.61 20.07
N LYS A 134 -4.18 3.10 21.14
CA LYS A 134 -4.64 2.93 22.52
C LYS A 134 -5.25 4.24 22.98
N GLU A 135 -6.49 4.21 23.45
CA GLU A 135 -7.07 5.35 24.17
C GLU A 135 -6.47 5.42 25.57
N ASP A 136 -6.37 6.65 26.12
CA ASP A 136 -5.89 6.87 27.49
C ASP A 136 -6.80 6.14 28.50
N GLY A 137 -6.35 4.97 28.98
CA GLY A 137 -7.09 4.12 29.91
C GLY A 137 -6.95 2.62 29.68
N ASP A 138 -6.56 2.21 28.47
CA ASP A 138 -6.32 0.80 28.13
C ASP A 138 -4.86 0.41 28.43
N VAL A 139 -4.64 -0.07 29.66
CA VAL A 139 -3.41 -0.78 30.07
C VAL A 139 -3.50 -2.24 29.66
#